data_AF-A0A8T8I202-F1
#
_entry.id   AF-A0A8T8I202-F1
#
_cell.length_a   1.000
_cell.length_b   1.000
_cell.length_c   1.000
_cell.angle_alpha   90.00
_cell.angle_beta   90.00
_cell.angle_gamma   90.00
#
_symmetry.space_group_name_H-M   'P 1'
#
loop_
_entity.id
_entity.type
_entity.pdbx_description
1 polymer ?
#
loop_
_entity_poly.entity_id
_entity_poly.type
_entity_poly.pdbx_seq_one_letter_code
_entity_poly.pdbx_strand_id
1 'polypeptide(L)' 'LQGAMAAHGAVGLLVAWGGITRQARQYLSTQRFAIKVWNSGDLLARVFQHYAALPVNVRADLPLKQVWTLVEETG' A
#
# COMPACT_ATOMS: atom_id res chain seq x y z
N LEU A 1 -11.12 -5.36 23.25
CA LEU A 1 -10.56 -4.71 22.04
C LEU A 1 -11.51 -4.83 20.83
N GLN A 2 -12.83 -4.71 21.02
CA GLN A 2 -13.83 -5.11 20.02
C GLN A 2 -14.88 -4.00 19.75
N GLY A 3 -14.54 -2.73 19.99
CA GLY A 3 -15.53 -1.64 20.03
C GLY A 3 -15.23 -0.37 19.21
N ALA A 4 -14.00 -0.15 18.72
CA ALA A 4 -13.66 1.16 18.12
C ALA A 4 -13.90 1.24 16.59
N MET A 5 -14.11 0.11 15.90
CA MET A 5 -14.20 0.08 14.43
C MET A 5 -15.64 0.16 13.89
N ALA A 6 -16.67 0.10 14.74
CA ALA A 6 -18.06 -0.04 14.30
C ALA A 6 -18.85 1.28 14.18
N ALA A 7 -18.29 2.42 14.62
CA ALA A 7 -19.06 3.67 14.73
C ALA A 7 -18.97 4.59 13.49
N HIS A 8 -17.91 4.48 12.70
CA HIS A 8 -17.69 5.28 11.49
C HIS A 8 -17.05 4.36 10.46
N GLY A 9 -17.56 4.32 9.22
CA GLY A 9 -17.07 3.47 8.13
C GLY A 9 -15.62 3.79 7.71
N ALA A 10 -14.68 3.53 8.62
CA ALA A 10 -13.27 3.80 8.48
C ALA A 10 -12.66 2.72 7.59
N VAL A 11 -12.09 3.14 6.47
CA VAL A 11 -11.32 2.27 5.59
C VAL A 11 -9.87 2.30 6.09
N GLY A 12 -9.40 1.16 6.60
CA GLY A 12 -8.02 0.98 7.05
C GLY A 12 -7.14 0.38 5.96
N LEU A 13 -5.91 0.88 5.83
CA LEU A 13 -4.87 0.23 5.04
C LEU A 13 -3.84 -0.40 5.99
N LEU A 14 -3.74 -1.73 5.97
CA LEU A 14 -2.70 -2.44 6.71
C LEU A 14 -1.53 -2.75 5.78
N VAL A 15 -0.33 -2.27 6.13
CA VAL A 15 0.91 -2.55 5.40
C VAL A 15 1.75 -3.54 6.20
N ALA A 16 2.03 -4.71 5.63
CA ALA A 16 2.87 -5.74 6.24
C ALA A 16 4.17 -5.92 5.45
N TRP A 17 5.23 -5.24 5.92
CA TRP A 17 6.55 -5.25 5.27
C TRP A 17 7.27 -6.60 5.32
N GLY A 18 7.03 -7.40 6.37
CA GLY A 18 7.58 -8.75 6.54
C GLY A 18 6.74 -9.87 5.90
N GLY A 19 5.75 -9.51 5.08
CA GLY A 19 4.77 -10.44 4.55
C GLY A 19 3.63 -10.74 5.54
N ILE A 20 2.60 -11.40 5.02
CA ILE A 20 1.41 -11.79 5.78
C ILE A 20 1.40 -13.32 5.86
N THR A 21 1.15 -13.88 7.04
CA THR A 21 1.02 -15.33 7.20
C THR A 21 -0.24 -15.83 6.48
N ARG A 22 -0.27 -17.09 6.04
CA ARG A 22 -1.43 -17.66 5.33
C ARG A 22 -2.72 -17.57 6.17
N GLN A 23 -2.60 -17.74 7.48
CA GLN A 23 -3.69 -17.63 8.45
C GLN A 23 -4.21 -16.19 8.56
N ALA A 24 -3.31 -15.19 8.59
CA ALA A 24 -3.71 -13.78 8.60
C ALA A 24 -4.44 -13.39 7.31
N ARG A 25 -3.97 -13.84 6.14
CA ARG A 25 -4.69 -13.65 4.86
C ARG A 25 -6.11 -14.23 4.90
N GLN A 26 -6.29 -15.43 5.47
CA GLN A 26 -7.58 -16.09 5.56
C GLN A 26 -8.55 -15.36 6.50
N TYR A 27 -8.05 -14.85 7.63
CA TYR A 27 -8.83 -14.08 8.61
C TYR A 27 -9.22 -12.68 8.10
N LEU A 28 -8.37 -12.07 7.28
CA LEU A 28 -8.67 -10.79 6.62
C LEU A 28 -9.69 -10.97 5.49
N SER A 29 -9.71 -12.15 4.83
CA SER A 29 -10.68 -12.45 3.77
C SER A 29 -12.12 -12.55 4.26
N THR A 30 -12.34 -12.77 5.56
CA THR A 30 -13.66 -12.81 6.19
C THR A 30 -14.12 -11.45 6.72
N GLN A 31 -13.23 -10.45 6.80
CA GLN A 31 -13.53 -9.07 7.23
C GLN A 31 -13.50 -8.09 6.05
N ARG A 32 -14.20 -8.42 4.95
CA ARG A 32 -14.14 -7.71 3.65
C ARG A 32 -14.64 -6.26 3.64
N PHE A 33 -15.18 -5.76 4.74
CA PHE A 33 -15.95 -4.52 4.71
C PHE A 33 -15.22 -3.28 5.25
N ALA A 34 -13.97 -3.38 5.72
CA ALA A 34 -13.29 -2.21 6.29
C ALA A 34 -11.76 -2.12 6.07
N ILE A 35 -11.05 -3.19 5.71
CA ILE A 35 -9.57 -3.16 5.73
C ILE A 35 -8.97 -3.79 4.46
N LYS A 36 -8.19 -3.01 3.71
CA LYS A 36 -7.35 -3.52 2.61
C LYS A 36 -5.95 -3.80 3.14
N VAL A 37 -5.37 -4.91 2.72
CA VAL A 37 -4.02 -5.29 3.18
C VAL A 37 -3.06 -5.31 2.01
N TRP A 38 -1.94 -4.61 2.16
CA TRP A 38 -0.85 -4.55 1.20
C TRP A 38 0.38 -5.23 1.77
N ASN A 39 1.07 -5.99 0.92
CA ASN A 39 2.45 -6.37 1.18
C ASN A 39 3.41 -5.23 0.72
N SER A 40 4.71 -5.42 0.93
CA SER A 40 5.73 -4.47 0.51
C SER A 40 5.73 -4.19 -1.01
N GLY A 41 5.54 -5.22 -1.83
CA GLY A 41 5.45 -5.08 -3.28
C GLY A 41 4.22 -4.28 -3.74
N ASP A 42 3.05 -4.55 -3.16
CA ASP A 42 1.81 -3.83 -3.45
C ASP A 42 1.94 -2.34 -3.11
N LEU A 43 2.54 -2.04 -1.95
CA LEU A 43 2.78 -0.66 -1.54
C LEU A 43 3.73 0.04 -2.50
N LEU A 44 4.86 -0.57 -2.83
CA LEU A 44 5.83 0.02 -3.76
C LEU A 44 5.21 0.26 -5.15
N ALA A 45 4.47 -0.71 -5.69
CA ALA A 45 3.80 -0.57 -6.97
C ALA A 45 2.82 0.61 -6.99
N ARG A 46 2.03 0.79 -5.92
CA ARG A 46 1.08 1.90 -5.81
C ARG A 46 1.77 3.24 -5.61
N VAL A 47 2.82 3.29 -4.80
CA VAL A 47 3.63 4.49 -4.63
C VAL A 47 4.24 4.91 -5.96
N PHE A 48 4.82 3.99 -6.73
CA PHE A 48 5.41 4.29 -8.04
C PHE A 48 4.35 4.72 -9.06
N GLN A 49 3.21 4.04 -9.12
CA GLN A 49 2.10 4.38 -10.03
C GLN A 49 1.57 5.79 -9.80
N HIS A 50 1.51 6.24 -8.53
CA HIS A 50 0.95 7.54 -8.16
C HIS A 50 2.01 8.56 -7.75
N TYR A 51 3.30 8.26 -7.94
CA TYR A 51 4.41 9.07 -7.40
C TYR A 51 4.30 10.54 -7.84
N ALA A 52 3.96 10.78 -9.11
CA ALA A 52 3.79 12.13 -9.66
C ALA A 52 2.63 12.91 -9.04
N ALA A 53 1.58 12.22 -8.56
CA ALA A 53 0.40 12.81 -7.94
C ALA A 53 0.55 12.97 -6.41
N LEU A 54 1.61 12.43 -5.82
CA LEU A 54 1.85 12.56 -4.39
C LEU A 54 2.16 14.02 -4.00
N PRO A 55 1.62 14.51 -2.88
CA PRO A 55 2.00 15.80 -2.30
C PRO A 55 3.52 15.94 -2.16
N VAL A 56 4.03 17.17 -2.30
CA VAL A 56 5.48 17.45 -2.26
C VAL A 56 6.12 17.00 -0.94
N ASN A 57 5.45 17.23 0.19
CA ASN A 57 5.93 16.81 1.51
C ASN A 57 6.06 15.29 1.60
N VAL A 58 5.08 14.53 1.10
CA VAL A 58 5.13 13.06 1.09
C VAL A 58 6.27 12.57 0.20
N ARG A 59 6.51 13.20 -0.95
CA ARG A 59 7.64 12.86 -1.81
C ARG A 59 9.00 13.16 -1.15
N ALA A 60 9.09 14.24 -0.37
CA ALA A 60 10.32 14.61 0.32
C ALA A 60 10.71 13.63 1.45
N ASP A 61 9.70 13.04 2.12
CA ASP A 61 9.92 12.06 3.18
C ASP A 61 10.27 10.66 2.65
N LEU A 62 10.03 10.40 1.37
CA LEU A 62 10.39 9.12 0.73
C LEU A 62 11.85 9.17 0.27
N PRO A 63 12.71 8.22 0.71
CA PRO A 63 14.10 8.14 0.27
C PRO A 63 14.22 7.53 -1.14
N LEU A 64 13.44 8.05 -2.10
CA LEU A 64 13.38 7.59 -3.47
C LEU A 64 14.00 8.63 -4.39
N LYS A 65 14.86 8.19 -5.31
CA LYS A 65 15.46 9.04 -6.34
C LYS A 65 14.84 8.67 -7.69
N GLN A 66 14.21 9.64 -8.35
CA GLN A 66 13.75 9.46 -9.71
C GLN A 66 14.96 9.48 -10.65
N VAL A 67 15.12 8.44 -11.47
CA VAL A 67 16.17 8.33 -12.47
C VAL A 67 15.54 8.28 -13.86
N TRP A 68 16.15 8.98 -14.80
CA TRP A 68 15.79 8.85 -16.22
C TRP A 68 16.65 7.73 -16.81
N THR A 69 15.99 6.68 -17.32
CA THR A 69 16.66 5.60 -18.06
C THR A 69 16.33 5.75 -19.53
N LEU A 70 17.23 5.28 -20.40
CA LEU A 70 16.93 5.13 -21.81
C LEU A 70 15.79 4.12 -21.95
N VAL A 71 14.80 4.43 -22.80
CA VAL A 71 13.78 3.47 -23.19
C VAL A 71 14.40 2.61 -24.28
N GLU A 72 14.49 1.29 -24.07
CA GLU A 72 14.87 0.39 -25.17
C GLU A 72 13.77 0.42 -26.23
N GLU A 73 14.10 1.00 -27.37
CA GLU A 73 13.24 1.00 -28.55
C GLU A 73 13.14 -0.45 -29.03
N THR A 74 12.04 -1.13 -28.68
CA THR A 74 11.78 -2.49 -29.15
C THR A 74 11.39 -2.38 -30.62
N GLY A 75 12.38 -2.54 -31.51
CA GLY A 75 12.19 -2.67 -32.95
C GLY A 75 11.50 -3.97 -33.34
#